data_AF-A0A972BGF5-F1
#
_entry.id   AF-A0A972BGF5-F1
#
_cell.length_a   1.000
_cell.length_b   1.000
_cell.length_c   1.000
_cell.angle_alpha   90.00
_cell.angle_beta   90.00
_cell.angle_gamma   90.00
#
_symmetry.space_group_name_H-M   'P 1'
#
loop_
_entity.id
_entity.type
_entity.pdbx_description
1 polymer ?
#
loop_
_entity_poly.entity_id
_entity_poly.type
_entity_poly.pdbx_seq_one_letter_code
_entity_poly.pdbx_strand_id
1 'polypeptide(L)' 'DPCSSFPDADKIHRAVQTVGAGRVVFGSDANLLNPAFIWGLVQDAGLSQDEISKIAYENAVDIFCLPDA' A
#
# COMPACT_ATOMS: atom_id res chain seq x y z
N ASP A 1 12.40 5.49 7.68
CA ASP A 1 11.33 6.50 7.85
C ASP A 1 10.09 5.99 7.13
N PRO A 2 8.94 5.79 7.81
CA PRO A 2 7.74 5.23 7.19
C PRO A 2 7.12 6.13 6.11
N CYS A 3 7.38 7.45 6.15
CA CYS A 3 6.88 8.40 5.16
C CYS A 3 8.06 8.97 4.39
N SER A 4 8.51 8.25 3.36
CA SER A 4 9.67 8.62 2.57
C SER A 4 9.37 8.58 1.07
N SER A 5 9.72 9.66 0.38
CA SER A 5 9.68 9.76 -1.08
C SER A 5 10.78 8.96 -1.79
N PHE A 6 11.69 8.32 -1.04
CA PHE A 6 12.72 7.47 -1.62
C PHE A 6 12.14 6.09 -2.00
N PRO A 7 12.33 5.62 -3.24
CA PRO A 7 11.90 4.31 -3.69
C PRO A 7 12.92 3.25 -3.25
N ASP A 8 12.86 2.86 -1.98
CA ASP A 8 13.54 1.66 -1.50
C ASP A 8 12.61 0.46 -1.79
N ALA A 9 13.10 -0.50 -2.58
CA ALA A 9 12.34 -1.65 -3.07
C ALA A 9 11.76 -2.49 -1.92
N ASP A 10 12.49 -2.59 -0.79
CA ASP A 10 12.09 -3.46 0.31
C ASP A 10 11.21 -2.76 1.35
N LYS A 11 10.98 -1.45 1.22
CA LYS A 11 10.30 -0.67 2.28
C LYS A 11 8.87 -1.15 2.54
N ILE A 12 8.14 -1.49 1.48
CA ILE A 12 6.74 -1.93 1.57
C ILE A 12 6.71 -3.34 2.16
N HIS A 13 7.56 -4.24 1.67
CA HIS A 13 7.70 -5.58 2.23
C HIS A 13 8.00 -5.53 3.73
N ARG A 14 8.96 -4.70 4.13
CA ARG A 14 9.35 -4.52 5.53
C ARG A 14 8.22 -3.93 6.37
N ALA A 15 7.46 -2.96 5.85
CA ALA A 15 6.30 -2.41 6.54
C ALA A 15 5.27 -3.51 6.81
N VAL A 16 4.91 -4.29 5.78
CA VAL A 16 3.96 -5.40 5.89
C VAL A 16 4.45 -6.46 6.89
N GLN A 17 5.72 -6.89 6.83
CA GLN A 17 6.29 -7.82 7.80
C GLN A 17 6.24 -7.29 9.25
N THR A 18 6.36 -5.98 9.43
CA THR A 18 6.44 -5.35 10.76
C THR A 18 5.06 -5.19 11.39
N VAL A 19 4.05 -4.74 10.64
CA VAL A 19 2.72 -4.40 11.19
C VAL A 19 1.59 -5.35 10.77
N GLY A 20 1.85 -6.22 9.80
CA GLY A 20 0.85 -7.06 9.14
C GLY A 20 0.07 -6.32 8.05
N ALA A 21 -0.25 -7.01 6.96
CA ALA A 21 -0.93 -6.42 5.80
C ALA A 21 -2.28 -5.77 6.15
N GLY A 22 -3.01 -6.28 7.16
CA GLY A 22 -4.29 -5.73 7.62
C GLY A 22 -4.22 -4.36 8.31
N ARG A 23 -3.02 -3.78 8.46
CA ARG A 23 -2.80 -2.44 9.04
C ARG A 23 -2.15 -1.46 8.08
N VAL A 24 -2.09 -1.81 6.80
CA VAL A 24 -1.45 -1.00 5.75
C VAL A 24 -2.49 -0.64 4.69
N VAL A 25 -2.53 0.61 4.27
CA VAL A 25 -3.43 1.09 3.22
C VAL A 25 -2.64 1.71 2.07
N PHE A 26 -3.13 1.55 0.85
CA PHE A 26 -2.58 2.22 -0.32
C PHE A 26 -2.91 3.71 -0.31
N GLY A 27 -1.91 4.54 -0.55
CA GLY A 27 -2.06 5.97 -0.79
C GLY A 27 -1.07 6.42 -1.86
N SER A 28 -1.57 7.05 -2.92
CA SER A 28 -0.76 7.46 -4.08
C SER A 28 -0.07 8.81 -3.92
N ASP A 29 -0.49 9.62 -2.96
CA ASP A 29 -0.08 11.02 -2.81
C ASP A 29 -0.25 11.81 -4.12
N ALA A 30 -1.38 11.59 -4.80
CA ALA A 30 -1.72 12.23 -6.07
C ALA A 30 -1.73 13.76 -5.94
N ASN A 31 -1.28 14.43 -7.01
CA ASN A 31 -0.83 15.84 -7.11
C ASN A 31 0.64 16.08 -6.69
N LEU A 32 1.25 15.19 -5.90
CA LEU A 32 2.70 15.21 -5.64
C LEU A 32 3.45 14.14 -6.43
N LEU A 33 2.92 12.91 -6.45
CA LEU A 33 3.53 11.75 -7.12
C LEU A 33 2.61 11.22 -8.23
N ASN A 34 3.20 10.58 -9.25
CA ASN A 34 2.41 9.87 -10.27
C ASN A 34 1.87 8.57 -9.66
N PRO A 35 0.54 8.36 -9.62
CA PRO A 35 -0.06 7.16 -9.04
C PRO A 35 0.46 5.85 -9.64
N ALA A 36 0.82 5.83 -10.93
CA ALA A 36 1.35 4.64 -11.58
C ALA A 36 2.68 4.19 -10.99
N PHE A 37 3.54 5.12 -10.56
CA PHE A 37 4.81 4.76 -9.91
C PHE A 37 4.59 4.16 -8.52
N ILE A 38 3.68 4.73 -7.74
CA ILE A 38 3.38 4.22 -6.39
C ILE A 38 2.70 2.86 -6.47
N TRP A 39 1.82 2.68 -7.45
CA TRP A 39 1.24 1.38 -7.72
C TRP A 39 2.28 0.33 -8.11
N GLY A 40 3.23 0.68 -9.00
CA GLY A 40 4.34 -0.21 -9.37
C GLY A 40 5.18 -0.63 -8.16
N LEU A 41 5.47 0.27 -7.22
CA LEU A 41 6.20 -0.08 -5.99
C LEU A 41 5.47 -1.13 -5.15
N VAL A 42 4.13 -1.06 -5.06
CA VAL A 42 3.34 -2.06 -4.33
C VAL A 42 3.38 -3.41 -5.04
N GLN A 43 3.26 -3.41 -6.37
CA GLN A 43 3.32 -4.64 -7.17
C GLN A 43 4.68 -5.34 -7.07
N ASP A 44 5.77 -4.57 -7.00
CA ASP A 44 7.13 -5.10 -6.92
C ASP A 44 7.57 -5.46 -5.48
N ALA A 45 6.73 -5.20 -4.47
CA ALA A 45 7.07 -5.40 -3.05
C ALA A 45 7.14 -6.88 -2.58
N GLY A 46 7.00 -7.85 -3.50
CA GLY A 46 7.05 -9.27 -3.17
C GLY A 46 5.94 -9.74 -2.24
N LEU A 47 4.78 -9.07 -2.28
CA LEU A 47 3.60 -9.42 -1.49
C LEU A 47 2.75 -10.48 -2.22
N SER A 48 2.04 -11.29 -1.44
CA SER A 48 1.03 -12.20 -2.00
C SER A 48 -0.18 -11.43 -2.55
N GLN A 49 -0.96 -12.08 -3.41
CA GLN A 49 -2.16 -11.47 -3.98
C GLN A 49 -3.17 -11.06 -2.90
N ASP A 50 -3.33 -11.87 -1.86
CA ASP A 50 -4.22 -11.58 -0.72
C ASP A 50 -3.75 -10.34 0.06
N GLU A 51 -2.44 -10.17 0.25
CA GLU A 51 -1.89 -8.98 0.90
C GLU A 51 -2.08 -7.74 0.04
N ILE A 52 -1.90 -7.85 -1.28
CA ILE A 52 -2.15 -6.74 -2.21
C ILE A 52 -3.62 -6.34 -2.18
N SER A 53 -4.57 -7.28 -2.21
CA SER A 53 -6.02 -6.97 -2.15
C SER A 53 -6.39 -6.22 -0.86
N LYS A 54 -5.84 -6.63 0.28
CA LYS A 54 -6.02 -5.93 1.57
C LYS A 54 -5.54 -4.48 1.51
N ILE A 55 -4.31 -4.29 1.05
CA ILE A 55 -3.65 -2.98 1.02
C ILE A 55 -4.30 -2.06 0.00
N ALA A 56 -4.66 -2.59 -1.18
CA ALA A 56 -5.20 -1.81 -2.28
C ALA A 56 -6.66 -1.39 -2.05
N TYR A 57 -7.43 -2.15 -1.27
CA TYR A 57 -8.88 -1.93 -1.16
C TYR A 57 -9.47 -2.31 0.20
N GLU A 58 -9.41 -3.58 0.61
CA GLU A 58 -10.26 -4.10 1.71
C GLU A 58 -10.06 -3.33 3.02
N ASN A 59 -8.81 -3.04 3.38
CA ASN A 59 -8.51 -2.29 4.60
C ASN A 59 -9.09 -0.86 4.57
N ALA A 60 -9.10 -0.22 3.39
CA ALA A 60 -9.63 1.13 3.25
C ALA A 60 -11.16 1.14 3.36
N VAL A 61 -11.83 0.13 2.80
CA VAL A 61 -13.28 -0.05 2.95
C VAL A 61 -13.64 -0.16 4.44
N ASP A 62 -12.94 -1.01 5.17
CA ASP A 62 -13.20 -1.23 6.59
C ASP A 62 -12.90 0.00 7.46
N ILE A 63 -11.74 0.65 7.24
CA ILE A 63 -11.29 1.79 8.07
C ILE A 63 -12.12 3.05 7.82
N PHE A 64 -12.47 3.31 6.55
CA PHE A 64 -13.17 4.54 6.15
C PHE A 64 -14.68 4.34 5.97
N CYS A 65 -15.19 3.12 6.23
CA CYS A 65 -16.60 2.77 6.04
C CYS A 65 -17.10 3.12 4.63
N LEU A 66 -16.33 2.76 3.60
CA LEU A 66 -16.69 3.07 2.21
C LEU A 66 -17.87 2.19 1.77
N PRO A 67 -18.77 2.71 0.92
CA PRO A 67 -19.79 1.88 0.31
C PRO A 67 -19.16 0.84 -0.61
N ASP A 68 -19.84 -0.29 -0.79
CA ASP A 68 -19.44 -1.28 -1.81
C ASP A 68 -19.37 -0.62 -3.18
N ALA A 69 -18.29 -0.93 -3.92
CA ALA A 69 -17.98 -0.38 -5.24
C ALA A 69 -18.88 -0.94 -6.35
#